data_AF-A0A6C2UBC1-F1
#
_entry.id   AF-A0A6C2UBC1-F1
#
_cell.length_a   1.000
_cell.length_b   1.000
_cell.length_c   1.000
_cell.angle_alpha   90.00
_cell.angle_beta   90.00
_cell.angle_gamma   90.00
#
_symmetry.space_group_name_H-M   'P 1'
#
loop_
_entity.id
_entity.type
_entity.pdbx_description
1 polymer ?
#
loop_
_entity_poly.entity_id
_entity_poly.type
_entity_poly.pdbx_seq_one_letter_code
_entity_poly.pdbx_strand_id
1 'polypeptide(L)'
;MCLKSNREVRKKSVLEGPVPPGPMERPVPPGHPRKARWNLPLQSSRRNSTLLFCCSVIALMVAANTHASITLSNVSAAQREGTRLVDIHYDVSSISGSSVHVSLIVSNGSTRVSTTDLGTVSVGTGLHAFWEGGTELNGVVVSNLSITVQASDPVPSEMALVPAGDPFFMDAFEVDKELWQSVYNWAVANQFSINTTFESRASGHPIVKVDWYDAVIWCNARSQKEGLVPVYETSTGSVYKNRLFGEPEIGSGNGFRLPTNGEWEFAARGGLQNQRFPWGDEIAHTNANYQSSSSYSYDVSDTSPPGWHPDFDDGSRPHTSPVGYFEANGYGLYDMAGNVYEWCWGTGLSRAIRGGSWDHYAPYARCSDVSTTAPSIFQDTIGFRTVRDTTLASESVSVVFDARDYELTVVSDFGSPVPAAGTAAYAWRSTVTCSVDTVVDVGGTNFTCIGWTGTGSVPASGSSNRIVVVLDDLASSIVWSWASDDTDGDGLNDDWERDYFLNLSQAATNDFDSDGQDNLSEYIAGTIPTNPASLFKLSASPVSGNFILEWPTASNRVYNIHWTPNLKHTQFTPFETNIAYPRNSATVTPTQAQGFFKADVKK
;
A
#
# COMPACT_ATOMS: atom_id res chain seq x y z
N MET A 1 -3.40 -32.05 -79.57
CA MET A 1 -2.61 -32.85 -80.55
C MET A 1 -1.55 -33.60 -79.75
N CYS A 2 -1.75 -34.84 -79.31
CA CYS A 2 -1.65 -36.10 -80.05
C CYS A 2 -0.33 -36.22 -80.85
N LEU A 3 0.67 -36.98 -80.36
CA LEU A 3 0.97 -38.35 -80.83
C LEU A 3 2.32 -38.89 -80.31
N LYS A 4 2.31 -40.21 -80.06
CA LYS A 4 3.42 -41.12 -79.72
C LYS A 4 4.31 -41.42 -80.95
N SER A 5 5.57 -41.83 -80.73
CA SER A 5 6.22 -43.04 -81.32
C SER A 5 7.70 -43.14 -80.86
N ASN A 6 8.12 -44.16 -80.10
CA ASN A 6 8.68 -45.48 -80.49
C ASN A 6 10.15 -45.49 -80.99
N ARG A 7 11.04 -46.19 -80.22
CA ARG A 7 11.85 -47.41 -80.58
C ARG A 7 13.18 -47.11 -81.32
N GLU A 8 14.34 -47.78 -81.17
CA GLU A 8 14.77 -49.16 -80.83
C GLU A 8 16.30 -49.12 -80.45
N VAL A 9 16.82 -49.82 -79.43
CA VAL A 9 17.43 -51.19 -79.34
C VAL A 9 18.72 -51.48 -80.15
N ARG A 10 19.81 -51.84 -79.45
CA ARG A 10 20.76 -53.00 -79.66
C ARG A 10 21.78 -53.07 -78.50
N LYS A 11 21.75 -54.10 -77.62
CA LYS A 11 22.54 -55.39 -77.58
C LYS A 11 24.06 -55.20 -77.35
N LYS A 12 24.85 -56.03 -76.64
CA LYS A 12 24.75 -57.09 -75.58
C LYS A 12 26.19 -57.72 -75.48
N SER A 13 26.76 -57.93 -74.28
CA SER A 13 27.80 -58.95 -73.92
C SER A 13 28.08 -58.78 -72.41
N VAL A 14 27.78 -59.64 -71.43
CA VAL A 14 27.90 -61.09 -71.14
C VAL A 14 29.35 -61.60 -70.99
N LEU A 15 29.69 -62.00 -69.76
CA LEU A 15 30.40 -63.21 -69.27
C LEU A 15 30.62 -63.02 -67.75
N GLU A 16 29.87 -63.66 -66.83
CA GLU A 16 29.89 -65.06 -66.30
C GLU A 16 30.53 -65.15 -64.90
N GLY A 17 29.84 -65.84 -63.96
CA GLY A 17 30.19 -66.02 -62.53
C GLY A 17 31.23 -67.15 -62.27
N PRO A 18 31.34 -67.75 -61.06
CA PRO A 18 30.21 -68.36 -60.32
C PRO A 18 30.26 -68.25 -58.77
N VAL A 19 29.24 -68.86 -58.14
CA VAL A 19 28.81 -68.83 -56.72
C VAL A 19 29.33 -70.09 -55.91
N PRO A 20 28.89 -70.41 -54.67
CA PRO A 20 29.70 -70.57 -53.44
C PRO A 20 29.84 -72.04 -52.95
N PRO A 21 30.32 -72.27 -51.70
CA PRO A 21 29.91 -73.44 -50.93
C PRO A 21 29.35 -73.11 -49.53
N GLY A 22 28.40 -73.94 -49.07
CA GLY A 22 27.93 -74.05 -47.66
C GLY A 22 28.52 -75.29 -46.95
N PRO A 23 27.85 -75.85 -45.91
CA PRO A 23 28.08 -75.58 -44.47
C PRO A 23 28.58 -76.79 -43.65
N MET A 24 29.11 -76.57 -42.42
CA MET A 24 29.35 -77.53 -41.30
C MET A 24 29.89 -76.72 -40.10
N GLU A 25 29.78 -77.00 -38.80
CA GLU A 25 28.94 -77.78 -37.87
C GLU A 25 29.30 -77.28 -36.43
N ARG A 26 28.45 -77.50 -35.42
CA ARG A 26 28.56 -76.99 -34.02
C ARG A 26 29.47 -77.83 -33.10
N PRO A 27 29.71 -77.38 -31.85
CA PRO A 27 29.05 -78.08 -30.72
C PRO A 27 28.52 -77.17 -29.56
N VAL A 28 27.54 -77.72 -28.82
CA VAL A 28 26.86 -77.26 -27.57
C VAL A 28 26.91 -78.46 -26.60
N PRO A 29 27.42 -78.45 -25.34
CA PRO A 29 26.71 -78.66 -24.03
C PRO A 29 25.84 -77.64 -23.26
N PRO A 30 25.32 -78.00 -22.04
CA PRO A 30 23.88 -78.04 -21.71
C PRO A 30 23.52 -77.10 -20.51
N GLY A 31 22.29 -76.91 -20.02
CA GLY A 31 20.98 -77.55 -20.16
C GLY A 31 20.18 -77.26 -18.88
N HIS A 32 18.93 -76.80 -19.04
CA HIS A 32 17.92 -76.49 -18.01
C HIS A 32 17.55 -77.66 -17.06
N PRO A 33 16.84 -77.43 -15.92
CA PRO A 33 15.37 -77.46 -15.93
C PRO A 33 14.64 -76.42 -15.06
N ARG A 34 13.33 -76.38 -15.31
CA ARG A 34 12.26 -75.45 -14.90
C ARG A 34 11.64 -75.74 -13.51
N LYS A 35 10.89 -74.73 -13.05
CA LYS A 35 9.64 -74.72 -12.23
C LYS A 35 9.76 -74.92 -10.71
N ALA A 36 9.36 -73.90 -9.96
CA ALA A 36 8.20 -73.94 -9.04
C ALA A 36 7.84 -72.52 -8.54
N ARG A 37 6.54 -72.18 -8.61
CA ARG A 37 5.92 -71.11 -7.80
C ARG A 37 5.96 -71.50 -6.32
N TRP A 38 5.91 -70.52 -5.42
CA TRP A 38 4.97 -70.39 -4.28
C TRP A 38 5.59 -69.57 -3.13
N ASN A 39 4.81 -68.58 -2.68
CA ASN A 39 4.69 -68.04 -1.32
C ASN A 39 5.73 -67.05 -0.75
N LEU A 40 5.30 -65.77 -0.69
CA LEU A 40 5.46 -64.86 0.46
C LEU A 40 4.96 -65.56 1.74
N PRO A 41 5.53 -65.28 2.94
CA PRO A 41 5.19 -64.08 3.74
C PRO A 41 6.43 -63.41 4.41
N LEU A 42 6.47 -62.09 4.52
CA LEU A 42 5.99 -61.25 5.65
C LEU A 42 6.61 -61.57 7.02
N GLN A 43 7.34 -60.57 7.54
CA GLN A 43 7.36 -60.02 8.92
C GLN A 43 8.79 -59.80 9.45
N SER A 44 9.17 -58.53 9.62
CA SER A 44 9.36 -57.84 10.92
C SER A 44 10.63 -58.31 11.66
N SER A 45 11.52 -57.49 12.21
CA SER A 45 11.34 -56.25 12.97
C SER A 45 12.75 -55.65 13.22
N ARG A 46 12.90 -54.33 13.10
CA ARG A 46 13.26 -53.36 14.16
C ARG A 46 14.59 -53.55 14.94
N ARG A 47 15.34 -52.42 14.93
CA ARG A 47 16.13 -51.77 16.00
C ARG A 47 17.62 -52.18 16.12
N ASN A 48 18.52 -51.22 15.85
CA ASN A 48 19.29 -50.40 16.83
C ASN A 48 20.59 -51.13 17.22
N SER A 49 21.79 -50.59 17.37
CA SER A 49 22.37 -49.24 17.48
C SER A 49 23.90 -49.49 17.54
N THR A 50 24.69 -48.84 16.68
CA THR A 50 25.65 -47.76 17.02
C THR A 50 27.04 -48.22 17.50
N LEU A 51 28.06 -47.45 17.06
CA LEU A 51 29.47 -47.35 17.52
C LEU A 51 30.50 -48.30 16.85
N LEU A 52 31.67 -47.86 16.36
CA LEU A 52 32.26 -46.52 16.22
C LEU A 52 33.53 -46.60 15.32
N PHE A 53 33.80 -45.51 14.58
CA PHE A 53 35.10 -44.99 14.14
C PHE A 53 36.03 -45.82 13.22
N CYS A 54 36.18 -45.31 11.99
CA CYS A 54 37.42 -44.67 11.50
C CYS A 54 37.25 -44.43 10.01
N CYS A 55 37.27 -43.18 9.55
CA CYS A 55 37.77 -42.82 8.21
C CYS A 55 37.81 -41.30 8.05
N SER A 56 39.03 -40.80 8.00
CA SER A 56 39.37 -39.42 7.67
C SER A 56 39.55 -39.30 6.16
N VAL A 57 38.96 -38.25 5.59
CA VAL A 57 39.36 -37.56 4.33
C VAL A 57 39.31 -38.40 3.04
N ILE A 58 38.16 -38.33 2.35
CA ILE A 58 37.97 -37.77 1.00
C ILE A 58 36.45 -37.52 0.91
N ALA A 59 36.02 -36.34 1.33
CA ALA A 59 34.71 -35.83 0.94
C ALA A 59 34.90 -35.19 -0.42
N LEU A 60 34.58 -35.94 -1.48
CA LEU A 60 34.24 -35.35 -2.76
C LEU A 60 33.14 -34.33 -2.46
N MET A 61 33.41 -33.04 -2.67
CA MET A 61 32.38 -32.02 -2.72
C MET A 61 31.44 -32.38 -3.87
N VAL A 62 30.36 -33.09 -3.56
CA VAL A 62 29.12 -32.88 -4.29
C VAL A 62 28.64 -31.53 -3.76
N ALA A 63 29.01 -30.46 -4.46
CA ALA A 63 28.32 -29.20 -4.31
C ALA A 63 26.85 -29.48 -4.66
N ALA A 64 26.03 -29.68 -3.63
CA ALA A 64 24.63 -29.37 -3.77
C ALA A 64 24.61 -27.88 -4.09
N ASN A 65 24.49 -27.55 -5.38
CA ASN A 65 24.27 -26.19 -5.83
C ASN A 65 22.96 -25.75 -5.14
N THR A 66 23.06 -24.96 -4.08
CA THR A 66 21.90 -24.28 -3.53
C THR A 66 21.57 -23.18 -4.54
N HIS A 67 20.60 -23.45 -5.40
CA HIS A 67 20.09 -22.53 -6.42
C HIS A 67 19.40 -21.35 -5.74
N ALA A 68 19.42 -20.17 -6.38
CA ALA A 68 18.99 -18.87 -5.82
C ALA A 68 17.95 -18.99 -4.70
N SER A 69 18.42 -18.80 -3.47
CA SER A 69 17.58 -18.79 -2.28
C SER A 69 17.71 -17.43 -1.63
N ILE A 70 16.65 -16.63 -1.75
CA ILE A 70 16.39 -15.56 -0.80
C ILE A 70 15.94 -16.26 0.48
N THR A 71 16.44 -15.81 1.62
CA THR A 71 16.03 -16.31 2.93
C THR A 71 15.64 -15.15 3.81
N LEU A 72 14.48 -15.25 4.43
CA LEU A 72 14.03 -14.36 5.49
C LEU A 72 14.26 -15.07 6.83
N SER A 73 14.69 -14.31 7.83
CA SER A 73 14.86 -14.83 9.19
C SER A 73 14.68 -13.72 10.22
N ASN A 74 14.62 -14.10 11.50
CA ASN A 74 14.47 -13.16 12.62
C ASN A 74 13.29 -12.19 12.47
N VAL A 75 12.22 -12.61 11.76
CA VAL A 75 11.01 -11.82 11.59
C VAL A 75 10.31 -11.70 12.94
N SER A 76 10.15 -10.47 13.40
CA SER A 76 9.40 -10.12 14.60
C SER A 76 8.58 -8.87 14.34
N ALA A 77 7.44 -8.76 15.02
CA ALA A 77 6.61 -7.59 14.91
C ALA A 77 5.95 -7.27 16.25
N ALA A 78 5.80 -5.98 16.57
CA ALA A 78 5.18 -5.52 17.79
C ALA A 78 4.47 -4.18 17.55
N GLN A 79 3.25 -4.06 18.08
CA GLN A 79 2.56 -2.77 18.10
C GLN A 79 3.29 -1.83 19.05
N ARG A 80 3.56 -0.60 18.61
CA ARG A 80 4.01 0.49 19.48
C ARG A 80 2.88 0.84 20.44
N GLU A 81 3.18 0.77 21.73
CA GLU A 81 2.22 1.05 22.80
C GLU A 81 1.48 2.37 22.57
N GLY A 82 0.15 2.35 22.73
CA GLY A 82 -0.71 3.53 22.53
C GLY A 82 -1.05 3.88 21.08
N THR A 83 -0.37 3.32 20.08
CA THR A 83 -0.51 3.74 18.67
C THR A 83 -1.05 2.62 17.77
N ARG A 84 -1.41 2.93 16.52
CA ARG A 84 -1.70 1.93 15.48
C ARG A 84 -0.50 1.51 14.62
N LEU A 85 0.72 1.83 15.04
CA LEU A 85 1.94 1.46 14.32
C LEU A 85 2.45 0.10 14.81
N VAL A 86 2.80 -0.77 13.87
CA VAL A 86 3.47 -2.04 14.15
C VAL A 86 4.89 -1.96 13.61
N ASP A 87 5.88 -2.03 14.50
CA ASP A 87 7.29 -2.17 14.15
C ASP A 87 7.55 -3.60 13.71
N ILE A 88 8.24 -3.76 12.58
CA ILE A 88 8.53 -5.06 11.97
C ILE A 88 10.03 -5.12 11.74
N HIS A 89 10.69 -6.06 12.41
CA HIS A 89 12.12 -6.33 12.24
C HIS A 89 12.30 -7.64 11.49
N TYR A 90 13.28 -7.68 10.58
CA TYR A 90 13.58 -8.86 9.79
C TYR A 90 15.04 -8.84 9.31
N ASP A 91 15.56 -10.03 9.02
CA ASP A 91 16.83 -10.22 8.33
C ASP A 91 16.54 -10.80 6.95
N VAL A 92 17.33 -10.39 5.96
CA VAL A 92 17.24 -10.95 4.61
C VAL A 92 18.64 -11.21 4.05
N SER A 93 18.82 -12.41 3.48
CA SER A 93 20.02 -12.75 2.72
C SER A 93 19.65 -13.33 1.37
N SER A 94 20.53 -13.09 0.39
CA SER A 94 20.44 -13.67 -0.95
C SER A 94 21.81 -14.12 -1.39
N ILE A 95 21.87 -15.23 -2.11
CA ILE A 95 23.09 -15.74 -2.76
C ILE A 95 23.28 -15.18 -4.18
N SER A 96 22.24 -14.57 -4.77
CA SER A 96 22.21 -14.08 -6.15
C SER A 96 22.40 -12.57 -6.28
N GLY A 97 22.32 -11.80 -5.19
CA GLY A 97 22.42 -10.34 -5.26
C GLY A 97 22.56 -9.63 -3.91
N SER A 98 22.92 -8.35 -3.97
CA SER A 98 23.06 -7.47 -2.79
C SER A 98 21.75 -6.77 -2.39
N SER A 99 20.66 -7.01 -3.12
CA SER A 99 19.36 -6.41 -2.86
C SER A 99 18.22 -7.33 -3.30
N VAL A 100 17.06 -7.19 -2.67
CA VAL A 100 15.82 -7.93 -2.94
C VAL A 100 14.64 -6.96 -2.97
N HIS A 101 13.55 -7.31 -3.64
CA HIS A 101 12.28 -6.60 -3.50
C HIS A 101 11.55 -7.12 -2.26
N VAL A 102 11.02 -6.23 -1.42
CA VAL A 102 10.32 -6.60 -0.18
C VAL A 102 8.92 -6.02 -0.15
N SER A 103 7.95 -6.81 0.28
CA SER A 103 6.60 -6.35 0.59
C SER A 103 6.09 -6.93 1.92
N LEU A 104 5.13 -6.23 2.51
CA LEU A 104 4.43 -6.64 3.72
C LEU A 104 3.00 -7.01 3.35
N ILE A 105 2.56 -8.20 3.79
CA ILE A 105 1.18 -8.63 3.72
C ILE A 105 0.64 -8.72 5.14
N VAL A 106 -0.48 -8.05 5.38
CA VAL A 106 -1.17 -8.13 6.66
C VAL A 106 -2.50 -8.85 6.47
N SER A 107 -2.81 -9.82 7.32
CA SER A 107 -4.07 -10.57 7.26
C SER A 107 -4.63 -10.84 8.66
N ASN A 108 -5.95 -10.99 8.76
CA ASN A 108 -6.65 -11.33 10.01
C ASN A 108 -7.08 -12.81 10.04
N GLY A 109 -6.19 -13.70 9.59
CA GLY A 109 -6.49 -15.11 9.34
C GLY A 109 -6.84 -15.33 7.87
N SER A 110 -8.13 -15.28 7.52
CA SER A 110 -8.60 -15.64 6.17
C SER A 110 -8.66 -14.47 5.19
N THR A 111 -8.65 -13.23 5.69
CA THR A 111 -8.84 -12.02 4.85
C THR A 111 -7.56 -11.20 4.85
N ARG A 112 -7.12 -10.81 3.65
CA ARG A 112 -6.04 -9.83 3.49
C ARG A 112 -6.55 -8.46 3.92
N VAL A 113 -5.87 -7.86 4.89
CA VAL A 113 -6.14 -6.51 5.39
C VAL A 113 -5.46 -5.50 4.47
N SER A 114 -4.14 -5.62 4.30
CA SER A 114 -3.37 -4.68 3.48
C SER A 114 -2.16 -5.33 2.80
N THR A 115 -1.63 -4.61 1.81
CA THR A 115 -0.33 -4.88 1.18
C THR A 115 0.47 -3.60 1.15
N THR A 116 1.70 -3.64 1.65
CA THR A 116 2.62 -2.51 1.56
C THR A 116 3.83 -2.93 0.74
N ASP A 117 4.08 -2.27 -0.38
CA ASP A 117 5.31 -2.46 -1.13
C ASP A 117 6.41 -1.61 -0.50
N LEU A 118 7.51 -2.24 -0.07
CA LEU A 118 8.70 -1.55 0.45
C LEU A 118 9.76 -1.32 -0.63
N GLY A 119 9.56 -1.87 -1.83
CA GLY A 119 10.47 -1.76 -2.96
C GLY A 119 11.76 -2.55 -2.78
N THR A 120 12.81 -2.11 -3.46
CA THR A 120 14.13 -2.77 -3.39
C THR A 120 14.90 -2.38 -2.13
N VAL A 121 15.27 -3.37 -1.33
CA VAL A 121 16.00 -3.23 -0.07
C VAL A 121 17.34 -3.97 -0.17
N SER A 122 18.41 -3.40 0.37
CA SER A 122 19.70 -4.08 0.48
C SER A 122 19.61 -5.28 1.44
N VAL A 123 20.25 -6.38 1.08
CA VAL A 123 20.33 -7.55 1.98
C VAL A 123 21.12 -7.21 3.24
N GLY A 124 20.70 -7.76 4.38
CA GLY A 124 21.29 -7.43 5.67
C GLY A 124 20.46 -7.92 6.85
N THR A 125 20.97 -7.63 8.05
CA THR A 125 20.35 -7.97 9.33
C THR A 125 19.86 -6.73 10.06
N GLY A 126 18.83 -6.87 10.89
CA GLY A 126 18.25 -5.78 11.66
C GLY A 126 17.50 -4.77 10.80
N LEU A 127 16.99 -5.20 9.64
CA LEU A 127 16.14 -4.36 8.82
C LEU A 127 14.85 -4.06 9.56
N HIS A 128 14.30 -2.88 9.30
CA HIS A 128 13.14 -2.37 10.03
C HIS A 128 12.18 -1.72 9.05
N ALA A 129 10.91 -2.09 9.16
CA ALA A 129 9.79 -1.48 8.49
C ALA A 129 8.68 -1.23 9.52
N PHE A 130 7.71 -0.40 9.16
CA PHE A 130 6.51 -0.23 9.95
C PHE A 130 5.28 -0.43 9.08
N TRP A 131 4.25 -1.01 9.68
CA TRP A 131 2.91 -1.04 9.13
C TRP A 131 2.02 -0.11 9.95
N GLU A 132 1.23 0.72 9.28
CA GLU A 132 0.24 1.59 9.92
C GLU A 132 -1.14 0.95 9.81
N GLY A 133 -1.70 0.52 10.94
CA GLY A 133 -3.05 -0.05 11.01
C GLY A 133 -4.11 1.03 10.81
N GLY A 134 -4.75 1.02 9.64
CA GLY A 134 -5.79 1.99 9.28
C GLY A 134 -7.15 1.75 9.94
N THR A 135 -8.20 2.36 9.38
CA THR A 135 -9.61 2.18 9.78
C THR A 135 -10.18 0.79 9.46
N GLU A 136 -9.39 -0.06 8.81
CA GLU A 136 -9.78 -1.38 8.30
C GLU A 136 -10.05 -2.41 9.40
N LEU A 137 -9.54 -2.16 10.61
CA LEU A 137 -9.75 -2.99 11.79
C LEU A 137 -10.71 -2.29 12.74
N ASN A 138 -11.95 -2.79 12.80
CA ASN A 138 -13.08 -2.21 13.52
C ASN A 138 -12.88 -2.22 15.04
N GLY A 139 -12.32 -1.16 15.64
CA GLY A 139 -12.50 -0.80 17.05
C GLY A 139 -12.23 -1.88 18.11
N VAL A 140 -11.58 -2.98 17.76
CA VAL A 140 -11.53 -4.23 18.52
C VAL A 140 -10.09 -4.76 18.52
N VAL A 141 -9.70 -5.41 19.60
CA VAL A 141 -8.41 -6.10 19.70
C VAL A 141 -8.40 -7.33 18.77
N VAL A 142 -7.48 -7.34 17.81
CA VAL A 142 -7.21 -8.47 16.92
C VAL A 142 -6.09 -9.31 17.51
N SER A 143 -6.41 -10.48 18.05
CA SER A 143 -5.44 -11.31 18.77
C SER A 143 -4.42 -12.03 17.89
N ASN A 144 -4.72 -12.25 16.61
CA ASN A 144 -3.90 -13.02 15.68
C ASN A 144 -3.73 -12.30 14.34
N LEU A 145 -3.30 -11.04 14.38
CA LEU A 145 -2.97 -10.32 13.15
C LEU A 145 -1.68 -10.91 12.57
N SER A 146 -1.75 -11.51 11.39
CA SER A 146 -0.58 -12.09 10.72
C SER A 146 0.12 -11.01 9.92
N ILE A 147 1.38 -10.76 10.24
CA ILE A 147 2.30 -9.93 9.47
C ILE A 147 3.23 -10.85 8.72
N THR A 148 3.15 -10.86 7.39
CA THR A 148 4.00 -11.63 6.51
C THR A 148 4.97 -10.69 5.79
N VAL A 149 6.26 -10.90 6.00
CA VAL A 149 7.31 -10.30 5.18
C VAL A 149 7.52 -11.20 3.97
N GLN A 150 7.46 -10.64 2.76
CA GLN A 150 7.80 -11.34 1.52
C GLN A 150 9.01 -10.67 0.88
N ALA A 151 9.98 -11.48 0.45
CA ALA A 151 11.15 -11.02 -0.26
C ALA A 151 11.29 -11.79 -1.58
N SER A 152 11.52 -11.07 -2.67
CA SER A 152 11.65 -11.63 -4.02
C SER A 152 12.83 -11.05 -4.77
N ASP A 153 13.21 -11.69 -5.88
CA ASP A 153 14.21 -11.12 -6.79
C ASP A 153 13.71 -9.73 -7.25
N PRO A 154 14.58 -8.70 -7.33
CA PRO A 154 14.18 -7.46 -7.95
C PRO A 154 13.86 -7.70 -9.43
N VAL A 155 12.88 -6.96 -9.97
CA VAL A 155 12.54 -7.04 -11.40
C VAL A 155 13.79 -6.74 -12.22
N PRO A 156 14.27 -7.68 -13.08
CA PRO A 156 15.43 -7.43 -13.92
C PRO A 156 15.19 -6.27 -14.89
N SER A 157 16.26 -5.56 -15.24
CA SER A 157 16.19 -4.53 -16.30
C SER A 157 15.61 -5.13 -17.58
N GLU A 158 14.74 -4.37 -18.27
CA GLU A 158 14.09 -4.77 -19.53
C GLU A 158 13.14 -5.98 -19.42
N MET A 159 12.81 -6.42 -18.20
CA MET A 159 11.75 -7.39 -17.93
C MET A 159 10.61 -6.75 -17.14
N ALA A 160 9.45 -7.40 -17.15
CA ALA A 160 8.30 -7.05 -16.33
C ALA A 160 7.89 -8.21 -15.42
N LEU A 161 7.38 -7.89 -14.23
CA LEU A 161 6.76 -8.86 -13.33
C LEU A 161 5.36 -9.21 -13.82
N VAL A 162 5.10 -10.50 -14.04
CA VAL A 162 3.79 -11.04 -14.36
C VAL A 162 3.20 -11.69 -13.10
N PRO A 163 2.12 -11.13 -12.51
CA PRO A 163 1.57 -11.58 -11.23
C PRO A 163 0.62 -12.77 -11.40
N ALA A 164 1.10 -13.84 -12.04
CA ALA A 164 0.37 -15.11 -12.14
C ALA A 164 0.32 -15.83 -10.78
N GLY A 165 -0.36 -16.98 -10.71
CA GLY A 165 -0.44 -17.78 -9.48
C GLY A 165 0.94 -18.11 -8.91
N ASP A 166 1.87 -18.47 -9.79
CA ASP A 166 3.31 -18.46 -9.54
C ASP A 166 3.89 -17.28 -10.35
N PRO A 167 4.31 -16.17 -9.71
CA PRO A 167 4.81 -15.01 -10.44
C PRO A 167 6.13 -15.31 -11.16
N PHE A 168 6.34 -14.64 -12.28
CA PHE A 168 7.57 -14.76 -13.07
C PHE A 168 7.90 -13.43 -13.74
N PHE A 169 9.14 -13.26 -14.16
CA PHE A 169 9.57 -12.16 -15.01
C PHE A 169 9.47 -12.56 -16.47
N MET A 170 9.03 -11.66 -17.33
CA MET A 170 9.01 -11.82 -18.78
C MET A 170 9.75 -10.66 -19.42
N ASP A 171 10.56 -10.91 -20.45
CA ASP A 171 11.15 -9.83 -21.24
C ASP A 171 10.04 -8.91 -21.74
N ALA A 172 10.22 -7.60 -21.53
CA ALA A 172 9.25 -6.59 -21.94
C ALA A 172 9.06 -6.59 -23.46
N PHE A 173 10.10 -6.97 -24.19
CA PHE A 173 10.18 -6.99 -25.64
C PHE A 173 10.44 -8.41 -26.17
N GLU A 174 10.14 -8.64 -27.44
CA GLU A 174 10.70 -9.77 -28.20
C GLU A 174 12.23 -9.67 -28.19
N VAL A 175 12.93 -10.80 -28.31
CA VAL A 175 14.41 -10.78 -28.39
C VAL A 175 14.84 -10.04 -29.65
N ASP A 176 15.46 -8.88 -29.49
CA ASP A 176 15.98 -8.08 -30.60
C ASP A 176 17.33 -8.58 -31.13
N LYS A 177 17.78 -7.95 -32.22
CA LYS A 177 19.04 -8.28 -32.89
C LYS A 177 20.26 -8.12 -31.97
N GLU A 178 20.32 -7.06 -31.18
CA GLU A 178 21.45 -6.69 -30.34
C GLU A 178 21.62 -7.69 -29.19
N LEU A 179 20.53 -7.97 -28.47
CA LEU A 179 20.49 -8.94 -27.39
C LEU A 179 20.81 -10.34 -27.93
N TRP A 180 20.18 -10.74 -29.04
CA TRP A 180 20.46 -12.01 -29.70
C TRP A 180 21.95 -12.16 -29.99
N GLN A 181 22.56 -11.17 -30.65
CA GLN A 181 23.96 -11.23 -31.07
C GLN A 181 24.92 -11.25 -29.88
N SER A 182 24.62 -10.49 -28.82
CA SER A 182 25.42 -10.48 -27.58
C SER A 182 25.48 -11.86 -26.93
N VAL A 183 24.34 -12.51 -26.77
CA VAL A 183 24.25 -13.85 -26.18
C VAL A 183 24.80 -14.91 -27.15
N TYR A 184 24.50 -14.83 -28.44
CA TYR A 184 25.00 -15.78 -29.46
C TYR A 184 26.52 -15.81 -29.49
N ASN A 185 27.18 -14.64 -29.51
CA ASN A 185 28.64 -14.56 -29.52
C ASN A 185 29.26 -15.22 -28.27
N TRP A 186 28.66 -14.96 -27.10
CA TRP A 186 29.05 -15.61 -25.85
C TRP A 186 28.81 -17.12 -25.91
N ALA A 187 27.67 -17.55 -26.45
CA ALA A 187 27.24 -18.94 -26.55
C ALA A 187 28.26 -19.75 -27.37
N VAL A 188 28.62 -19.26 -28.56
CA VAL A 188 29.62 -19.92 -29.44
C VAL A 188 30.98 -20.02 -28.75
N ALA A 189 31.42 -18.96 -28.07
CA ALA A 189 32.67 -18.99 -27.29
C ALA A 189 32.63 -20.00 -26.13
N ASN A 190 31.44 -20.33 -25.63
CA ASN A 190 31.20 -21.25 -24.50
C ASN A 190 30.62 -22.61 -24.93
N GLN A 191 30.87 -23.00 -26.19
CA GLN A 191 30.56 -24.32 -26.76
C GLN A 191 29.06 -24.65 -26.83
N PHE A 192 28.21 -23.63 -26.90
CA PHE A 192 26.81 -23.80 -27.31
C PHE A 192 26.72 -23.87 -28.83
N SER A 193 25.83 -24.72 -29.32
CA SER A 193 25.63 -24.95 -30.75
C SER A 193 24.26 -24.40 -31.17
N ILE A 194 24.24 -23.14 -31.60
CA ILE A 194 23.08 -22.44 -32.15
C ILE A 194 23.29 -22.27 -33.66
N ASN A 195 22.29 -22.54 -34.49
CA ASN A 195 22.43 -22.38 -35.94
C ASN A 195 22.59 -20.90 -36.35
N THR A 196 23.05 -20.68 -37.59
CA THR A 196 23.25 -19.35 -38.19
C THR A 196 22.12 -18.92 -39.13
N THR A 197 20.96 -19.58 -39.06
CA THR A 197 19.82 -19.32 -39.97
C THR A 197 18.99 -18.10 -39.58
N PHE A 198 19.29 -17.47 -38.44
CA PHE A 198 18.58 -16.32 -37.92
C PHE A 198 18.76 -15.07 -38.78
N GLU A 199 17.79 -14.17 -38.75
CA GLU A 199 17.86 -12.85 -39.36
C GLU A 199 17.12 -11.82 -38.51
N SER A 200 17.37 -10.54 -38.77
CA SER A 200 16.55 -9.44 -38.28
C SER A 200 16.63 -8.31 -39.29
N ARG A 201 15.50 -7.61 -39.47
CA ARG A 201 15.37 -6.54 -40.47
C ARG A 201 16.40 -5.44 -40.26
N ALA A 202 16.55 -4.96 -39.01
CA ALA A 202 17.46 -3.89 -38.64
C ALA A 202 17.83 -3.96 -37.16
N SER A 203 18.61 -3.00 -36.68
CA SER A 203 18.88 -2.82 -35.25
C SER A 203 17.58 -2.50 -34.49
N GLY A 204 17.36 -3.08 -33.32
CA GLY A 204 16.14 -2.92 -32.53
C GLY A 204 14.90 -3.66 -33.07
N HIS A 205 15.04 -4.46 -34.14
CA HIS A 205 13.97 -5.32 -34.64
C HIS A 205 14.10 -6.75 -34.08
N PRO A 206 12.98 -7.48 -33.92
CA PRO A 206 13.00 -8.83 -33.39
C PRO A 206 13.84 -9.78 -34.26
N ILE A 207 14.46 -10.75 -33.59
CA ILE A 207 15.11 -11.86 -34.28
C ILE A 207 14.05 -12.82 -34.82
N VAL A 208 14.21 -13.24 -36.08
CA VAL A 208 13.37 -14.24 -36.74
C VAL A 208 14.22 -15.32 -37.41
N LYS A 209 13.58 -16.33 -38.00
CA LYS A 209 14.23 -17.54 -38.51
C LYS A 209 15.06 -18.27 -37.45
N VAL A 210 14.55 -18.24 -36.22
CA VAL A 210 15.07 -19.01 -35.10
C VAL A 210 14.14 -20.21 -34.88
N ASP A 211 14.70 -21.42 -34.88
CA ASP A 211 13.94 -22.62 -34.54
C ASP A 211 13.80 -22.75 -33.01
N TRP A 212 12.90 -23.61 -32.57
CA TRP A 212 12.59 -23.75 -31.14
C TRP A 212 13.78 -24.26 -30.31
N TYR A 213 14.61 -25.15 -30.89
CA TYR A 213 15.78 -25.67 -30.19
C TYR A 213 16.86 -24.59 -30.03
N ASP A 214 17.07 -23.77 -31.06
CA ASP A 214 17.98 -22.64 -31.01
C ASP A 214 17.56 -21.63 -29.93
N ALA A 215 16.25 -21.33 -29.82
CA ALA A 215 15.73 -20.47 -28.76
C ALA A 215 15.96 -21.07 -27.35
N VAL A 216 15.71 -22.37 -27.17
CA VAL A 216 15.98 -23.11 -25.91
C VAL A 216 17.47 -23.05 -25.52
N ILE A 217 18.37 -23.32 -26.46
CA ILE A 217 19.83 -23.29 -26.24
C ILE A 217 20.28 -21.86 -25.93
N TRP A 218 19.71 -20.88 -26.62
CA TRP A 218 19.96 -19.45 -26.39
C TRP A 218 19.54 -19.02 -24.98
N CYS A 219 18.38 -19.45 -24.48
CA CYS A 219 17.93 -19.21 -23.10
C CYS A 219 18.94 -19.72 -22.06
N ASN A 220 19.46 -20.94 -22.25
CA ASN A 220 20.52 -21.48 -21.39
C ASN A 220 21.83 -20.69 -21.49
N ALA A 221 22.20 -20.25 -22.69
CA ALA A 221 23.39 -19.43 -22.89
C ALA A 221 23.27 -18.06 -22.20
N ARG A 222 22.11 -17.38 -22.33
CA ARG A 222 21.81 -16.14 -21.62
C ARG A 222 21.90 -16.35 -20.11
N SER A 223 21.33 -17.46 -19.62
CA SER A 223 21.39 -17.83 -18.20
C SER A 223 22.83 -17.86 -17.70
N GLN A 224 23.71 -18.61 -18.36
CA GLN A 224 25.12 -18.69 -17.93
C GLN A 224 25.88 -17.36 -18.12
N LYS A 225 25.61 -16.62 -19.20
CA LYS A 225 26.20 -15.29 -19.45
C LYS A 225 25.90 -14.30 -18.34
N GLU A 226 24.72 -14.40 -17.75
CA GLU A 226 24.24 -13.52 -16.67
C GLU A 226 24.44 -14.13 -15.26
N GLY A 227 25.20 -15.21 -15.14
CA GLY A 227 25.53 -15.83 -13.84
C GLY A 227 24.39 -16.64 -13.21
N LEU A 228 23.36 -16.96 -13.98
CA LEU A 228 22.23 -17.80 -13.57
C LEU A 228 22.45 -19.26 -13.93
N VAL A 229 21.69 -20.15 -13.28
CA VAL A 229 21.73 -21.58 -13.58
C VAL A 229 20.77 -21.90 -14.72
N PRO A 230 21.25 -22.54 -15.81
CA PRO A 230 20.41 -22.96 -16.93
C PRO A 230 19.19 -23.80 -16.52
N VAL A 231 18.06 -23.56 -17.18
CA VAL A 231 16.81 -24.29 -16.93
C VAL A 231 16.77 -25.59 -17.72
N TYR A 232 17.23 -25.59 -18.97
CA TYR A 232 17.07 -26.75 -19.83
C TYR A 232 18.23 -27.74 -19.68
N GLU A 233 17.90 -29.00 -19.45
CA GLU A 233 18.85 -30.08 -19.26
C GLU A 233 18.64 -31.21 -20.27
N THR A 234 19.67 -32.02 -20.48
CA THR A 234 19.54 -33.33 -21.13
C THR A 234 18.90 -34.32 -20.17
N SER A 235 18.45 -35.47 -20.66
CA SER A 235 17.93 -36.57 -19.82
C SER A 235 18.92 -37.13 -18.79
N THR A 236 20.19 -36.71 -18.84
CA THR A 236 21.24 -37.03 -17.86
C THR A 236 21.49 -35.91 -16.86
N GLY A 237 20.68 -34.86 -16.86
CA GLY A 237 20.81 -33.69 -15.98
C GLY A 237 21.97 -32.75 -16.34
N SER A 238 22.46 -32.79 -17.58
CA SER A 238 23.53 -31.90 -18.04
C SER A 238 22.95 -30.71 -18.78
N VAL A 239 23.59 -29.53 -18.73
CA VAL A 239 23.12 -28.33 -19.44
C VAL A 239 22.90 -28.63 -20.93
N TYR A 240 21.69 -28.32 -21.42
CA TYR A 240 21.34 -28.51 -22.82
C TYR A 240 21.99 -27.45 -23.71
N LYS A 241 23.01 -27.84 -24.48
CA LYS A 241 23.82 -26.93 -25.32
C LYS A 241 23.75 -27.21 -26.83
N ASN A 242 23.16 -28.33 -27.23
CA ASN A 242 23.15 -28.79 -28.61
C ASN A 242 21.90 -29.64 -28.86
N ARG A 243 21.18 -29.34 -29.94
CA ARG A 243 19.98 -30.09 -30.32
C ARG A 243 20.22 -31.59 -30.59
N LEU A 244 21.47 -31.96 -30.88
CA LEU A 244 21.87 -33.36 -31.06
C LEU A 244 21.88 -34.16 -29.74
N PHE A 245 21.68 -33.51 -28.59
CA PHE A 245 21.60 -34.16 -27.29
C PHE A 245 20.21 -34.74 -26.97
N GLY A 246 19.28 -34.70 -27.93
CA GLY A 246 17.92 -35.23 -27.78
C GLY A 246 16.92 -34.13 -27.42
N GLU A 247 15.78 -34.52 -26.84
CA GLU A 247 14.81 -33.54 -26.35
C GLU A 247 15.27 -32.94 -25.01
N PRO A 248 15.13 -31.62 -24.81
CA PRO A 248 15.44 -30.98 -23.54
C PRO A 248 14.38 -31.29 -22.48
N GLU A 249 14.78 -31.29 -21.21
CA GLU A 249 13.94 -31.38 -20.03
C GLU A 249 14.06 -30.10 -19.20
N ILE A 250 13.04 -29.77 -18.40
CA ILE A 250 13.10 -28.66 -17.44
C ILE A 250 13.78 -29.17 -16.16
N GLY A 251 14.93 -28.59 -15.83
CA GLY A 251 15.64 -28.76 -14.57
C GLY A 251 15.22 -27.74 -13.51
N SER A 252 15.98 -27.68 -12.41
CA SER A 252 15.73 -26.78 -11.27
C SER A 252 16.50 -25.45 -11.35
N GLY A 253 16.96 -25.07 -12.54
CA GLY A 253 17.67 -23.81 -12.76
C GLY A 253 16.77 -22.59 -12.54
N ASN A 254 17.38 -21.47 -12.18
CA ASN A 254 16.70 -20.17 -11.99
C ASN A 254 16.93 -19.21 -13.16
N GLY A 255 17.39 -19.74 -14.29
CA GLY A 255 17.74 -18.99 -15.49
C GLY A 255 16.54 -18.66 -16.38
N PHE A 256 16.86 -18.21 -17.58
CA PHE A 256 15.89 -17.90 -18.63
C PHE A 256 15.37 -19.17 -19.30
N ARG A 257 14.10 -19.12 -19.69
CA ARG A 257 13.39 -20.16 -20.43
C ARG A 257 12.36 -19.53 -21.36
N LEU A 258 11.82 -20.30 -22.30
CA LEU A 258 10.62 -19.91 -23.04
C LEU A 258 9.39 -19.92 -22.11
N PRO A 259 8.42 -19.01 -22.31
CA PRO A 259 7.16 -19.05 -21.59
C PRO A 259 6.39 -20.33 -21.91
N THR A 260 5.65 -20.88 -20.96
CA THR A 260 4.62 -21.87 -21.27
C THR A 260 3.48 -21.21 -22.05
N ASN A 261 2.68 -22.03 -22.76
CA ASN A 261 1.50 -21.52 -23.48
C ASN A 261 0.50 -20.75 -22.57
N GLY A 262 0.43 -21.14 -21.29
CA GLY A 262 -0.44 -20.49 -20.30
C GLY A 262 0.15 -19.20 -19.75
N GLU A 263 1.45 -19.19 -19.43
CA GLU A 263 2.17 -17.99 -19.01
C GLU A 263 2.10 -16.89 -20.06
N TRP A 264 2.32 -17.24 -21.32
CA TRP A 264 2.24 -16.30 -22.43
C TRP A 264 0.85 -15.66 -22.54
N GLU A 265 -0.23 -16.44 -22.45
CA GLU A 265 -1.59 -15.89 -22.51
C GLU A 265 -1.91 -14.98 -21.34
N PHE A 266 -1.55 -15.41 -20.13
CA PHE A 266 -1.78 -14.62 -18.93
C PHE A 266 -1.06 -13.28 -19.03
N ALA A 267 0.19 -13.32 -19.49
CA ALA A 267 1.02 -12.15 -19.72
C ALA A 267 0.43 -11.24 -20.81
N ALA A 268 0.02 -11.80 -21.95
CA ALA A 268 -0.55 -11.05 -23.07
C ALA A 268 -1.82 -10.27 -22.70
N ARG A 269 -2.63 -10.81 -21.77
CA ARG A 269 -3.84 -10.16 -21.29
C ARG A 269 -3.61 -8.91 -20.45
N GLY A 270 -2.40 -8.70 -19.90
CA GLY A 270 -2.05 -7.45 -19.22
C GLY A 270 -3.00 -7.04 -18.08
N GLY A 271 -3.60 -8.00 -17.37
CA GLY A 271 -4.57 -7.75 -16.30
C GLY A 271 -6.03 -7.62 -16.75
N LEU A 272 -6.31 -7.61 -18.06
CA LEU A 272 -7.67 -7.57 -18.58
C LEU A 272 -8.30 -8.96 -18.67
N GLN A 273 -9.57 -9.06 -18.31
CA GLN A 273 -10.34 -10.31 -18.41
C GLN A 273 -11.20 -10.31 -19.68
N ASN A 274 -11.23 -11.46 -20.36
CA ASN A 274 -12.12 -11.74 -21.50
C ASN A 274 -11.99 -10.79 -22.71
N GLN A 275 -10.87 -10.07 -22.86
CA GLN A 275 -10.58 -9.25 -24.03
C GLN A 275 -9.92 -10.07 -25.15
N ARG A 276 -10.16 -9.68 -26.41
CA ARG A 276 -9.52 -10.30 -27.58
C ARG A 276 -8.03 -9.99 -27.68
N PHE A 277 -7.65 -8.74 -27.42
CA PHE A 277 -6.28 -8.22 -27.57
C PHE A 277 -5.76 -7.67 -26.23
N PRO A 278 -4.45 -7.39 -26.12
CA PRO A 278 -3.84 -6.92 -24.87
C PRO A 278 -4.45 -5.65 -24.27
N TRP A 279 -5.12 -4.84 -25.11
CA TRP A 279 -5.71 -3.54 -24.74
C TRP A 279 -7.24 -3.48 -24.87
N GLY A 280 -7.89 -4.50 -25.43
CA GLY A 280 -9.34 -4.44 -25.69
C GLY A 280 -9.85 -5.43 -26.73
N ASP A 281 -10.99 -5.10 -27.34
CA ASP A 281 -11.69 -5.99 -28.28
C ASP A 281 -11.52 -5.64 -29.77
N GLU A 282 -10.91 -4.49 -30.07
CA GLU A 282 -10.62 -4.03 -31.43
C GLU A 282 -9.10 -3.92 -31.67
N ILE A 283 -8.69 -4.10 -32.92
CA ILE A 283 -7.29 -3.95 -33.36
C ILE A 283 -7.23 -3.01 -34.56
N ALA A 284 -6.22 -2.14 -34.55
CA ALA A 284 -5.82 -1.33 -35.68
C ALA A 284 -4.28 -1.31 -35.79
N HIS A 285 -3.76 -0.87 -36.94
CA HIS A 285 -2.33 -0.67 -37.14
C HIS A 285 -1.70 0.30 -36.13
N THR A 286 -2.48 1.18 -35.48
CA THR A 286 -1.98 2.01 -34.37
C THR A 286 -1.68 1.21 -33.09
N ASN A 287 -2.12 -0.05 -33.00
CA ASN A 287 -1.94 -0.89 -31.83
C ASN A 287 -0.90 -1.99 -32.03
N ALA A 288 -0.71 -2.47 -33.26
CA ALA A 288 0.14 -3.60 -33.58
C ALA A 288 0.55 -3.65 -35.05
N ASN A 289 1.68 -4.32 -35.31
CA ASN A 289 2.12 -4.64 -36.65
C ASN A 289 1.55 -6.01 -37.08
N TYR A 290 0.53 -6.01 -37.91
CA TYR A 290 -0.13 -7.22 -38.43
C TYR A 290 -0.63 -6.97 -39.84
N GLN A 291 -1.23 -7.97 -40.47
CA GLN A 291 -1.90 -7.80 -41.76
C GLN A 291 -3.37 -7.43 -41.55
N SER A 292 -3.75 -6.21 -41.90
CA SER A 292 -5.16 -5.76 -41.82
C SER A 292 -6.06 -6.46 -42.84
N SER A 293 -7.35 -6.63 -42.50
CA SER A 293 -8.37 -7.17 -43.38
C SER A 293 -9.76 -6.67 -43.03
N SER A 294 -10.47 -6.14 -44.03
CA SER A 294 -11.88 -5.72 -43.91
C SER A 294 -12.86 -6.89 -43.71
N SER A 295 -12.38 -8.14 -43.63
CA SER A 295 -13.21 -9.33 -43.39
C SER A 295 -13.57 -9.53 -41.92
N TYR A 296 -12.93 -8.80 -41.00
CA TYR A 296 -13.13 -8.93 -39.56
C TYR A 296 -13.71 -7.63 -38.98
N SER A 297 -14.88 -7.70 -38.36
CA SER A 297 -15.58 -6.51 -37.86
C SER A 297 -14.88 -5.78 -36.71
N TYR A 298 -13.89 -6.42 -36.09
CA TYR A 298 -13.08 -5.88 -35.00
C TYR A 298 -11.67 -5.44 -35.46
N ASP A 299 -11.41 -5.52 -36.77
CA ASP A 299 -10.25 -4.91 -37.40
C ASP A 299 -10.67 -3.54 -37.93
N VAL A 300 -10.24 -2.49 -37.25
CA VAL A 300 -10.64 -1.10 -37.51
C VAL A 300 -9.51 -0.28 -38.13
N SER A 301 -8.52 -0.95 -38.73
CA SER A 301 -7.41 -0.30 -39.44
C SER A 301 -7.87 0.55 -40.62
N ASP A 302 -7.43 1.81 -40.66
CA ASP A 302 -7.71 2.75 -41.75
C ASP A 302 -6.74 2.59 -42.93
N THR A 303 -6.54 1.35 -43.40
CA THR A 303 -5.70 1.06 -44.57
C THR A 303 -6.53 0.68 -45.80
N SER A 304 -6.15 1.23 -46.95
CA SER A 304 -6.83 0.99 -48.22
C SER A 304 -5.83 0.83 -49.37
N PRO A 305 -5.74 -0.35 -50.01
CA PRO A 305 -6.41 -1.60 -49.65
C PRO A 305 -5.88 -2.18 -48.31
N PRO A 306 -6.64 -3.06 -47.64
CA PRO A 306 -6.13 -3.81 -46.49
C PRO A 306 -4.87 -4.61 -46.87
N GLY A 307 -3.93 -4.72 -45.95
CA GLY A 307 -2.62 -5.33 -46.19
C GLY A 307 -1.66 -5.18 -45.02
N TRP A 308 -0.37 -5.33 -45.30
CA TRP A 308 0.70 -5.15 -44.31
C TRP A 308 0.71 -3.73 -43.74
N HIS A 309 1.32 -3.58 -42.57
CA HIS A 309 1.44 -2.27 -41.92
C HIS A 309 2.20 -1.28 -42.83
N PRO A 310 1.62 -0.11 -43.15
CA PRO A 310 2.13 0.78 -44.20
C PRO A 310 3.52 1.35 -43.89
N ASP A 311 3.82 1.60 -42.61
CA ASP A 311 5.14 2.09 -42.20
C ASP A 311 6.26 1.04 -42.36
N PHE A 312 5.89 -0.24 -42.47
CA PHE A 312 6.84 -1.35 -42.47
C PHE A 312 6.86 -2.12 -43.79
N ASP A 313 5.90 -1.89 -44.68
CA ASP A 313 5.86 -2.38 -46.07
C ASP A 313 6.65 -1.46 -47.04
N ASP A 314 7.96 -1.36 -46.82
CA ASP A 314 8.87 -0.54 -47.64
C ASP A 314 9.56 -1.35 -48.78
N GLY A 315 9.08 -2.57 -49.05
CA GLY A 315 9.68 -3.50 -49.99
C GLY A 315 10.83 -4.36 -49.42
N SER A 316 11.21 -4.19 -48.14
CA SER A 316 12.17 -5.04 -47.45
C SER A 316 11.47 -6.02 -46.49
N ARG A 317 11.61 -7.32 -46.75
CA ARG A 317 11.13 -8.39 -45.84
C ARG A 317 12.23 -8.76 -44.82
N PRO A 318 11.85 -9.21 -43.60
CA PRO A 318 10.50 -9.24 -43.04
C PRO A 318 9.97 -7.83 -42.70
N HIS A 319 8.66 -7.61 -42.78
CA HIS A 319 8.03 -6.31 -42.46
C HIS A 319 7.84 -6.09 -40.95
N THR A 320 8.80 -6.50 -40.13
CA THR A 320 8.77 -6.29 -38.68
C THR A 320 8.89 -4.81 -38.33
N SER A 321 8.35 -4.42 -37.17
CA SER A 321 8.59 -3.13 -36.54
C SER A 321 9.77 -3.23 -35.58
N PRO A 322 10.37 -2.12 -35.13
CA PRO A 322 11.21 -2.15 -33.94
C PRO A 322 10.40 -2.71 -32.76
N VAL A 323 11.06 -3.43 -31.85
CA VAL A 323 10.42 -3.88 -30.62
C VAL A 323 10.04 -2.68 -29.76
N GLY A 324 8.89 -2.73 -29.10
CA GLY A 324 8.40 -1.62 -28.29
C GLY A 324 7.85 -0.43 -29.08
N TYR A 325 7.55 -0.60 -30.37
CA TYR A 325 7.02 0.50 -31.20
C TYR A 325 5.60 0.91 -30.79
N PHE A 326 4.77 -0.05 -30.37
CA PHE A 326 3.40 0.18 -29.93
C PHE A 326 3.31 0.28 -28.41
N GLU A 327 2.15 0.67 -27.88
CA GLU A 327 1.96 0.78 -26.43
C GLU A 327 2.03 -0.58 -25.73
N ALA A 328 2.58 -0.58 -24.51
CA ALA A 328 2.60 -1.76 -23.66
C ALA A 328 1.20 -2.12 -23.14
N ASN A 329 1.00 -3.39 -22.81
CA ASN A 329 -0.18 -3.82 -22.05
C ASN A 329 -0.09 -3.44 -20.56
N GLY A 330 -1.11 -3.77 -19.76
CA GLY A 330 -1.16 -3.39 -18.34
C GLY A 330 -0.07 -4.02 -17.44
N TYR A 331 0.76 -4.92 -17.95
CA TYR A 331 1.95 -5.44 -17.26
C TYR A 331 3.26 -4.84 -17.78
N GLY A 332 3.22 -3.90 -18.73
CA GLY A 332 4.44 -3.33 -19.32
C GLY A 332 5.08 -4.20 -20.40
N LEU A 333 4.32 -5.12 -21.01
CA LEU A 333 4.78 -5.98 -22.09
C LEU A 333 4.34 -5.42 -23.45
N TYR A 334 5.28 -5.35 -24.38
CA TYR A 334 5.12 -4.81 -25.73
C TYR A 334 4.96 -5.93 -26.75
N ASP A 335 4.33 -5.62 -27.88
CA ASP A 335 4.25 -6.53 -29.05
C ASP A 335 3.62 -7.91 -28.75
N MET A 336 2.83 -8.04 -27.67
CA MET A 336 2.13 -9.29 -27.36
C MET A 336 1.05 -9.65 -28.41
N ALA A 337 0.81 -8.78 -29.38
CA ALA A 337 -0.05 -9.00 -30.53
C ALA A 337 0.62 -8.38 -31.77
N GLY A 338 0.80 -9.19 -32.82
CA GLY A 338 1.50 -8.79 -34.04
C GLY A 338 3.02 -8.94 -33.96
N ASN A 339 3.71 -8.20 -34.81
CA ASN A 339 5.15 -8.18 -35.03
C ASN A 339 5.73 -9.56 -35.38
N VAL A 340 6.05 -10.44 -34.42
CA VAL A 340 6.44 -11.84 -34.70
C VAL A 340 5.69 -12.84 -33.82
N TYR A 341 5.47 -14.03 -34.36
CA TYR A 341 5.02 -15.17 -33.56
C TYR A 341 6.09 -15.51 -32.54
N GLU A 342 5.69 -15.86 -31.32
CA GLU A 342 6.63 -16.16 -30.25
C GLU A 342 6.58 -17.62 -29.84
N TRP A 343 7.74 -18.28 -29.85
CA TRP A 343 7.89 -19.64 -29.36
C TRP A 343 7.52 -19.77 -27.88
N CYS A 344 6.69 -20.77 -27.59
CA CYS A 344 6.40 -21.22 -26.23
C CYS A 344 7.08 -22.57 -25.93
N TRP A 345 7.38 -22.80 -24.67
CA TRP A 345 7.80 -24.10 -24.16
C TRP A 345 6.69 -25.16 -24.36
N GLY A 346 7.11 -26.37 -24.72
CA GLY A 346 6.24 -27.55 -24.85
C GLY A 346 7.04 -28.78 -25.23
N THR A 347 6.38 -29.94 -25.30
CA THR A 347 6.95 -31.22 -25.72
C THR A 347 6.14 -31.83 -26.87
N GLY A 348 6.65 -32.89 -27.52
CA GLY A 348 5.96 -33.59 -28.60
C GLY A 348 6.45 -33.23 -30.01
N LEU A 349 5.59 -33.38 -31.03
CA LEU A 349 5.98 -33.15 -32.44
C LEU A 349 5.81 -31.70 -32.93
N SER A 350 5.00 -30.91 -32.22
CA SER A 350 4.78 -29.50 -32.49
C SER A 350 4.96 -28.69 -31.21
N ARG A 351 5.30 -27.41 -31.34
CA ARG A 351 5.42 -26.44 -30.24
C ARG A 351 4.45 -25.29 -30.50
N ALA A 352 3.94 -24.71 -29.42
CA ALA A 352 3.03 -23.57 -29.52
C ALA A 352 3.80 -22.31 -29.96
N ILE A 353 3.16 -21.52 -30.81
CA ILE A 353 3.53 -20.16 -31.17
C ILE A 353 2.33 -19.25 -30.94
N ARG A 354 2.59 -18.03 -30.45
CA ARG A 354 1.57 -17.09 -29.97
C ARG A 354 1.78 -15.67 -30.50
N GLY A 355 0.72 -14.86 -30.52
CA GLY A 355 0.80 -13.44 -30.81
C GLY A 355 0.54 -13.04 -32.26
N GLY A 356 0.58 -13.96 -33.22
CA GLY A 356 0.49 -13.59 -34.64
C GLY A 356 1.78 -12.93 -35.11
N SER A 357 1.81 -12.38 -36.33
CA SER A 357 2.96 -11.63 -36.83
C SER A 357 2.53 -10.54 -37.81
N TRP A 358 3.50 -9.78 -38.32
CA TRP A 358 3.34 -8.81 -39.40
C TRP A 358 2.64 -9.36 -40.67
N ASP A 359 2.65 -10.68 -40.90
CA ASP A 359 2.07 -11.36 -42.07
C ASP A 359 0.79 -12.14 -41.74
N HIS A 360 0.19 -11.92 -40.55
CA HIS A 360 -1.01 -12.62 -40.12
C HIS A 360 -2.15 -11.66 -39.82
N TYR A 361 -3.37 -12.10 -40.13
CA TYR A 361 -4.59 -11.34 -39.85
C TYR A 361 -4.91 -11.25 -38.35
N ALA A 362 -5.74 -10.26 -37.99
CA ALA A 362 -6.24 -10.00 -36.65
C ALA A 362 -6.63 -11.23 -35.80
N PRO A 363 -7.28 -12.30 -36.31
CA PRO A 363 -7.60 -13.48 -35.50
C PRO A 363 -6.38 -14.15 -34.85
N TYR A 364 -5.22 -14.12 -35.51
CA TYR A 364 -3.99 -14.76 -35.02
C TYR A 364 -3.29 -13.92 -33.94
N ALA A 365 -3.59 -12.63 -33.87
CA ALA A 365 -3.05 -11.71 -32.88
C ALA A 365 -3.87 -11.65 -31.57
N ARG A 366 -4.92 -12.46 -31.44
CA ARG A 366 -5.73 -12.50 -30.22
C ARG A 366 -4.96 -13.18 -29.08
N CYS A 367 -5.11 -12.70 -27.85
CA CYS A 367 -4.46 -13.27 -26.67
C CYS A 367 -4.77 -14.77 -26.49
N SER A 368 -5.95 -15.23 -26.88
CA SER A 368 -6.37 -16.63 -26.78
C SER A 368 -6.00 -17.49 -27.99
N ASP A 369 -5.51 -16.91 -29.08
CA ASP A 369 -5.18 -17.68 -30.29
C ASP A 369 -3.84 -18.40 -30.11
N VAL A 370 -3.84 -19.70 -30.39
CA VAL A 370 -2.64 -20.53 -30.33
C VAL A 370 -2.48 -21.25 -31.65
N SER A 371 -1.30 -21.08 -32.24
CA SER A 371 -0.87 -21.87 -33.40
C SER A 371 0.21 -22.84 -32.96
N THR A 372 0.45 -23.88 -33.77
CA THR A 372 1.53 -24.84 -33.49
C THR A 372 2.28 -25.16 -34.76
N THR A 373 3.58 -25.39 -34.63
CA THR A 373 4.43 -25.81 -35.75
C THR A 373 5.56 -26.71 -35.25
N ALA A 374 6.23 -27.42 -36.16
CA ALA A 374 7.31 -28.33 -35.78
C ALA A 374 8.50 -27.54 -35.20
N PRO A 375 9.19 -28.05 -34.17
CA PRO A 375 10.25 -27.31 -33.46
C PRO A 375 11.47 -26.95 -34.32
N SER A 376 11.65 -27.60 -35.47
CA SER A 376 12.72 -27.33 -36.43
C SER A 376 12.32 -26.33 -37.53
N ILE A 377 11.10 -25.80 -37.50
CA ILE A 377 10.68 -24.76 -38.44
C ILE A 377 11.28 -23.43 -38.01
N PHE A 378 11.81 -22.68 -38.98
CA PHE A 378 12.32 -21.34 -38.80
C PHE A 378 11.76 -20.47 -39.94
N GLN A 379 10.93 -19.50 -39.59
CA GLN A 379 10.27 -18.61 -40.56
C GLN A 379 10.59 -17.16 -40.21
N ASP A 380 10.49 -16.28 -41.21
CA ASP A 380 10.67 -14.81 -41.09
C ASP A 380 9.53 -14.12 -40.31
N THR A 381 8.58 -14.91 -39.83
CA THR A 381 7.45 -14.51 -38.99
C THR A 381 7.54 -15.03 -37.56
N ILE A 382 8.55 -15.82 -37.20
CA ILE A 382 8.66 -16.46 -35.87
C ILE A 382 9.96 -16.04 -35.18
N GLY A 383 9.80 -15.44 -34.00
CA GLY A 383 10.84 -15.15 -33.01
C GLY A 383 10.46 -15.73 -31.64
N PHE A 384 10.87 -15.06 -30.56
CA PHE A 384 10.56 -15.46 -29.19
C PHE A 384 10.88 -14.34 -28.19
N ARG A 385 10.38 -14.50 -26.97
CA ARG A 385 10.82 -13.78 -25.77
C ARG A 385 11.10 -14.77 -24.65
N THR A 386 11.81 -14.34 -23.60
CA THR A 386 12.13 -15.22 -22.47
C THR A 386 11.36 -14.86 -21.22
N VAL A 387 11.21 -15.85 -20.35
CA VAL A 387 10.75 -15.70 -18.97
C VAL A 387 11.77 -16.26 -18.00
N ARG A 388 11.66 -15.84 -16.74
CA ARG A 388 12.45 -16.34 -15.62
C ARG A 388 11.57 -16.41 -14.39
N ASP A 389 11.63 -17.53 -13.67
CA ASP A 389 10.89 -17.70 -12.42
C ASP A 389 11.41 -16.73 -11.34
N THR A 390 10.50 -16.18 -10.53
CA THR A 390 10.90 -15.38 -9.37
C THR A 390 11.29 -16.29 -8.21
N THR A 391 12.35 -15.94 -7.50
CA THR A 391 12.55 -16.47 -6.14
C THR A 391 11.59 -15.72 -5.21
N LEU A 392 10.87 -16.44 -4.34
CA LEU A 392 10.02 -15.85 -3.31
C LEU A 392 10.31 -16.53 -1.96
N ALA A 393 10.70 -15.72 -0.99
CA ALA A 393 10.76 -16.11 0.41
C ALA A 393 9.65 -15.39 1.18
N SER A 394 9.02 -16.07 2.12
CA SER A 394 8.01 -15.46 2.99
C SER A 394 8.11 -16.01 4.40
N GLU A 395 8.04 -15.11 5.38
CA GLU A 395 8.01 -15.46 6.80
C GLU A 395 6.89 -14.67 7.48
N SER A 396 6.16 -15.32 8.37
CA SER A 396 4.98 -14.73 9.04
C SER A 396 5.10 -14.77 10.55
N VAL A 397 4.67 -13.69 11.19
CA VAL A 397 4.55 -13.58 12.65
C VAL A 397 3.15 -13.11 13.02
N SER A 398 2.64 -13.58 14.16
CA SER A 398 1.36 -13.12 14.70
C SER A 398 1.58 -12.03 15.75
N VAL A 399 0.78 -10.97 15.68
CA VAL A 399 0.77 -9.85 16.61
C VAL A 399 -0.63 -9.69 17.18
N VAL A 400 -0.70 -9.43 18.49
CA VAL A 400 -1.91 -8.90 19.11
C VAL A 400 -1.95 -7.40 18.79
N PHE A 401 -2.95 -6.98 18.03
CA PHE A 401 -3.12 -5.60 17.60
C PHE A 401 -4.37 -4.98 18.22
N ASP A 402 -4.18 -3.96 19.05
CA ASP A 402 -5.26 -3.18 19.64
C ASP A 402 -5.74 -2.11 18.65
N ALA A 403 -6.89 -2.38 18.00
CA ALA A 403 -7.51 -1.46 17.06
C ALA A 403 -8.64 -0.64 17.68
N ARG A 404 -8.73 -0.54 19.02
CA ARG A 404 -9.75 0.27 19.69
C ARG A 404 -9.73 1.73 19.24
N ASP A 405 -10.86 2.39 19.44
CA ASP A 405 -10.98 3.83 19.22
C ASP A 405 -10.20 4.60 20.29
N TYR A 406 -9.82 5.82 19.95
CA TYR A 406 -9.00 6.70 20.76
C TYR A 406 -9.91 7.54 21.64
N GLU A 407 -9.66 7.56 22.95
CA GLU A 407 -10.47 8.30 23.88
C GLU A 407 -9.84 9.66 24.21
N LEU A 408 -10.64 10.73 24.15
CA LEU A 408 -10.29 12.03 24.70
C LEU A 408 -11.25 12.36 25.84
N THR A 409 -10.70 12.53 27.04
CA THR A 409 -11.43 13.03 28.20
C THR A 409 -11.23 14.53 28.35
N VAL A 410 -12.31 15.30 28.27
CA VAL A 410 -12.32 16.75 28.47
C VAL A 410 -12.88 17.05 29.85
N VAL A 411 -12.12 17.80 30.66
CA VAL A 411 -12.51 18.24 32.01
C VAL A 411 -12.45 19.76 32.07
N SER A 412 -13.51 20.38 32.57
CA SER A 412 -13.55 21.81 32.86
C SER A 412 -14.52 22.05 34.00
N ASP A 413 -14.09 22.76 35.05
CA ASP A 413 -14.96 23.15 36.16
C ASP A 413 -15.92 24.28 35.77
N PHE A 414 -15.51 25.11 34.81
CA PHE A 414 -16.26 26.26 34.32
C PHE A 414 -16.30 26.29 32.79
N GLY A 415 -17.19 27.10 32.22
CA GLY A 415 -17.33 27.25 30.77
C GLY A 415 -17.99 26.06 30.07
N SER A 416 -18.09 26.19 28.76
CA SER A 416 -18.69 25.25 27.82
C SER A 416 -17.60 24.72 26.89
N PRO A 417 -16.81 23.73 27.33
CA PRO A 417 -15.73 23.21 26.50
C PRO A 417 -16.28 22.53 25.23
N VAL A 418 -15.49 22.61 24.16
CA VAL A 418 -15.70 21.89 22.90
C VAL A 418 -14.44 21.06 22.65
N PRO A 419 -14.51 19.74 22.53
CA PRO A 419 -15.68 18.87 22.78
C PRO A 419 -16.26 19.04 24.19
N ALA A 420 -17.53 18.68 24.36
CA ALA A 420 -18.21 18.76 25.65
C ALA A 420 -17.46 17.95 26.73
N ALA A 421 -17.53 18.41 27.98
CA ALA A 421 -16.90 17.72 29.09
C ALA A 421 -17.38 16.27 29.20
N GLY A 422 -16.44 15.36 29.44
CA GLY A 422 -16.66 13.91 29.40
C GLY A 422 -15.66 13.21 28.48
N THR A 423 -15.83 11.89 28.36
CA THR A 423 -15.00 11.04 27.50
C THR A 423 -15.73 10.75 26.20
N ALA A 424 -15.07 11.00 25.08
CA ALA A 424 -15.58 10.65 23.76
C ALA A 424 -14.55 9.81 22.99
N ALA A 425 -15.05 8.88 22.17
CA ALA A 425 -14.26 8.04 21.29
C ALA A 425 -14.06 8.71 19.93
N TYR A 426 -12.87 8.56 19.37
CA TYR A 426 -12.43 9.13 18.11
C TYR A 426 -11.69 8.09 17.29
N ALA A 427 -11.75 8.22 15.97
CA ALA A 427 -10.93 7.40 15.09
C ALA A 427 -9.44 7.76 15.25
N TRP A 428 -8.56 6.82 14.91
CA TRP A 428 -7.11 7.04 14.83
C TRP A 428 -6.75 8.31 14.04
N ARG A 429 -5.82 9.11 14.57
CA ARG A 429 -5.36 10.40 14.01
C ARG A 429 -6.46 11.43 13.78
N SER A 430 -7.59 11.32 14.48
CA SER A 430 -8.59 12.37 14.47
C SER A 430 -7.95 13.67 14.93
N THR A 431 -8.13 14.73 14.14
CA THR A 431 -7.72 16.07 14.52
C THR A 431 -8.87 16.71 15.30
N VAL A 432 -8.69 16.87 16.61
CA VAL A 432 -9.68 17.45 17.52
C VAL A 432 -9.24 18.85 17.91
N THR A 433 -10.10 19.84 17.66
CA THR A 433 -9.91 21.18 18.21
C THR A 433 -10.57 21.23 19.57
N CYS A 434 -9.77 21.36 20.62
CA CYS A 434 -10.24 21.59 21.97
C CYS A 434 -10.26 23.10 22.26
N SER A 435 -11.37 23.62 22.75
CA SER A 435 -11.47 25.02 23.19
C SER A 435 -12.44 25.16 24.34
N VAL A 436 -12.29 26.24 25.11
CA VAL A 436 -13.25 26.65 26.15
C VAL A 436 -13.39 28.17 26.15
N ASP A 437 -14.44 28.68 26.79
CA ASP A 437 -14.66 30.12 26.97
C ASP A 437 -13.43 30.80 27.61
N THR A 438 -13.15 32.03 27.21
CA THR A 438 -12.03 32.79 27.78
C THR A 438 -12.33 33.26 29.20
N VAL A 439 -13.56 33.74 29.44
CA VAL A 439 -14.05 34.21 30.74
C VAL A 439 -15.51 33.79 30.89
N VAL A 440 -15.90 33.35 32.08
CA VAL A 440 -17.31 33.08 32.43
C VAL A 440 -17.66 33.68 33.79
N ASP A 441 -18.85 34.28 33.87
CA ASP A 441 -19.42 34.77 35.13
C ASP A 441 -20.26 33.66 35.76
N VAL A 442 -19.93 33.32 37.02
CA VAL A 442 -20.71 32.38 37.83
C VAL A 442 -21.08 33.07 39.14
N GLY A 443 -22.26 33.68 39.16
CA GLY A 443 -22.81 34.28 40.39
C GLY A 443 -22.18 35.63 40.77
N GLY A 444 -21.58 36.35 39.82
CA GLY A 444 -20.96 37.67 40.02
C GLY A 444 -19.43 37.65 40.10
N THR A 445 -18.84 36.45 40.14
CA THR A 445 -17.40 36.17 40.09
C THR A 445 -17.02 35.73 38.68
N ASN A 446 -15.98 36.35 38.11
CA ASN A 446 -15.45 35.95 36.81
C ASN A 446 -14.37 34.89 36.98
N PHE A 447 -14.52 33.79 36.26
CA PHE A 447 -13.48 32.79 36.08
C PHE A 447 -12.85 32.97 34.71
N THR A 448 -11.54 33.20 34.67
CA THR A 448 -10.75 33.33 33.45
C THR A 448 -9.97 32.05 33.19
N CYS A 449 -10.03 31.52 31.97
CA CYS A 449 -9.23 30.37 31.58
C CYS A 449 -7.75 30.79 31.48
N ILE A 450 -6.89 30.11 32.23
CA ILE A 450 -5.45 30.39 32.28
C ILE A 450 -4.61 29.36 31.51
N GLY A 451 -5.26 28.37 30.91
CA GLY A 451 -4.58 27.30 30.20
C GLY A 451 -5.19 25.92 30.41
N TRP A 452 -4.37 24.90 30.25
CA TRP A 452 -4.73 23.51 30.47
C TRP A 452 -3.54 22.69 30.98
N THR A 453 -3.86 21.51 31.53
CA THR A 453 -2.93 20.38 31.67
C THR A 453 -3.43 19.21 30.83
N GLY A 454 -2.53 18.36 30.34
CA GLY A 454 -2.91 17.27 29.43
C GLY A 454 -2.07 16.00 29.54
N THR A 455 -2.58 14.91 28.98
CA THR A 455 -1.92 13.60 28.89
C THR A 455 -2.14 12.97 27.51
N GLY A 456 -1.31 11.95 27.18
CA GLY A 456 -1.38 11.26 25.89
C GLY A 456 -0.99 12.21 24.77
N SER A 457 -1.87 12.34 23.77
CA SER A 457 -1.65 13.23 22.63
C SER A 457 -1.81 14.72 22.96
N VAL A 458 -2.38 15.07 24.11
CA VAL A 458 -2.47 16.46 24.57
C VAL A 458 -1.14 16.86 25.23
N PRO A 459 -0.50 17.98 24.84
CA PRO A 459 0.68 18.50 25.51
C PRO A 459 0.47 18.65 27.02
N ALA A 460 1.51 18.36 27.79
CA ALA A 460 1.45 18.34 29.26
C ALA A 460 0.88 19.62 29.87
N SER A 461 1.10 20.78 29.24
CA SER A 461 0.46 22.05 29.60
C SER A 461 0.40 23.03 28.43
N GLY A 462 -0.41 24.08 28.58
CA GLY A 462 -0.39 25.29 27.76
C GLY A 462 -1.23 26.39 28.37
N SER A 463 -1.14 27.61 27.83
CA SER A 463 -1.70 28.84 28.42
C SER A 463 -2.82 29.50 27.61
N SER A 464 -3.25 28.87 26.52
CA SER A 464 -4.35 29.36 25.67
C SER A 464 -5.68 28.76 26.15
N ASN A 465 -6.81 29.26 25.65
CA ASN A 465 -8.12 28.62 25.81
C ASN A 465 -8.50 27.73 24.61
N ARG A 466 -7.54 27.46 23.72
CA ARG A 466 -7.71 26.67 22.49
C ARG A 466 -6.43 25.92 22.12
N ILE A 467 -6.58 24.67 21.70
CA ILE A 467 -5.54 23.79 21.17
C ILE A 467 -6.10 22.89 20.07
N VAL A 468 -5.27 22.51 19.10
CA VAL A 468 -5.57 21.45 18.13
C VAL A 468 -4.71 20.24 18.47
N VAL A 469 -5.32 19.08 18.61
CA VAL A 469 -4.69 17.82 19.03
C VAL A 469 -4.92 16.78 17.94
N VAL A 470 -3.89 16.04 17.56
CA VAL A 470 -4.01 14.84 16.72
C VAL A 470 -3.94 13.64 17.65
N LEU A 471 -5.01 12.82 17.69
CA LEU A 471 -5.09 11.70 18.63
C LEU A 471 -4.31 10.49 18.12
N ASP A 472 -3.10 10.34 18.67
CA ASP A 472 -2.14 9.28 18.38
C ASP A 472 -1.88 8.34 19.59
N ASP A 473 -2.51 8.61 20.75
CA ASP A 473 -2.47 7.77 21.97
C ASP A 473 -3.88 7.32 22.39
N LEU A 474 -4.04 6.01 22.65
CA LEU A 474 -5.33 5.35 22.97
C LEU A 474 -6.17 6.09 24.02
N ALA A 475 -5.53 6.72 25.01
CA ALA A 475 -6.19 7.51 26.03
C ALA A 475 -5.47 8.86 26.21
N SER A 476 -6.19 9.93 25.91
CA SER A 476 -5.74 11.31 26.06
C SER A 476 -6.68 12.09 26.98
N SER A 477 -6.17 13.11 27.67
CA SER A 477 -7.00 13.98 28.51
C SER A 477 -6.56 15.43 28.44
N ILE A 478 -7.53 16.33 28.60
CA ILE A 478 -7.30 17.76 28.76
C ILE A 478 -8.14 18.26 29.94
N VAL A 479 -7.49 18.97 30.85
CA VAL A 479 -8.12 19.62 32.01
C VAL A 479 -7.90 21.13 31.88
N TRP A 480 -8.98 21.86 31.63
CA TRP A 480 -8.93 23.33 31.55
C TRP A 480 -8.73 23.94 32.93
N SER A 481 -7.77 24.86 33.02
CA SER A 481 -7.39 25.54 34.25
C SER A 481 -8.00 26.94 34.29
N TRP A 482 -8.52 27.33 35.46
CA TRP A 482 -9.24 28.57 35.66
C TRP A 482 -8.67 29.35 36.85
N ALA A 483 -8.70 30.68 36.77
CA ALA A 483 -8.42 31.59 37.87
C ALA A 483 -9.66 32.46 38.13
N SER A 484 -10.01 32.66 39.40
CA SER A 484 -11.07 33.60 39.80
C SER A 484 -10.51 35.02 39.93
N ASP A 485 -11.41 36.00 39.76
CA ASP A 485 -11.17 37.40 40.11
C ASP A 485 -11.55 37.73 41.58
N ASP A 486 -11.71 36.69 42.40
CA ASP A 486 -12.00 36.69 43.84
C ASP A 486 -11.21 35.50 44.43
N THR A 487 -9.98 35.76 44.86
CA THR A 487 -9.00 34.72 45.24
C THR A 487 -9.26 34.17 46.63
N ASP A 488 -9.78 34.97 47.55
CA ASP A 488 -10.07 34.54 48.94
C ASP A 488 -11.53 34.11 49.15
N GLY A 489 -12.39 34.32 48.14
CA GLY A 489 -13.74 33.77 48.05
C GLY A 489 -14.73 34.47 48.96
N ASP A 490 -14.46 35.73 49.32
CA ASP A 490 -15.29 36.48 50.26
C ASP A 490 -16.41 37.29 49.57
N GLY A 491 -16.43 37.30 48.24
CA GLY A 491 -17.40 38.00 47.40
C GLY A 491 -16.96 39.39 46.94
N LEU A 492 -15.78 39.84 47.34
CA LEU A 492 -15.11 41.02 46.78
C LEU A 492 -14.25 40.62 45.59
N ASN A 493 -14.09 41.54 44.65
CA ASN A 493 -13.21 41.31 43.50
C ASN A 493 -11.78 41.75 43.86
N ASP A 494 -10.80 40.92 43.52
CA ASP A 494 -9.38 41.11 43.79
C ASP A 494 -8.84 42.46 43.32
N ASP A 495 -9.24 42.92 42.13
CA ASP A 495 -8.79 44.20 41.58
C ASP A 495 -9.41 45.36 42.36
N TRP A 496 -10.70 45.25 42.71
CA TRP A 496 -11.36 46.24 43.57
C TRP A 496 -10.71 46.32 44.96
N GLU A 497 -10.42 45.19 45.59
CA GLU A 497 -9.72 45.15 46.87
C GLU A 497 -8.29 45.71 46.77
N ARG A 498 -7.56 45.41 45.70
CA ARG A 498 -6.22 45.98 45.50
C ARG A 498 -6.26 47.47 45.24
N ASP A 499 -7.26 47.97 44.53
CA ASP A 499 -7.41 49.39 44.24
C ASP A 499 -7.67 50.22 45.51
N TYR A 500 -8.45 49.67 46.45
CA TYR A 500 -8.85 50.41 47.65
C TYR A 500 -8.06 50.04 48.92
N PHE A 501 -7.69 48.78 49.11
CA PHE A 501 -7.03 48.29 50.33
C PHE A 501 -5.57 47.89 50.11
N LEU A 502 -5.12 47.79 48.86
CA LEU A 502 -3.77 47.35 48.47
C LEU A 502 -3.45 45.89 48.89
N ASN A 503 -4.45 45.11 49.31
CA ASN A 503 -4.34 43.70 49.72
C ASN A 503 -5.72 43.01 49.67
N LEU A 504 -5.75 41.68 49.77
CA LEU A 504 -6.93 40.81 49.73
C LEU A 504 -7.28 40.26 51.13
N SER A 505 -7.26 41.11 52.16
CA SER A 505 -7.51 40.64 53.55
C SER A 505 -8.70 41.33 54.20
N GLN A 506 -9.36 42.23 53.47
CA GLN A 506 -10.51 42.94 53.99
C GLN A 506 -11.75 42.14 53.73
N ALA A 507 -12.31 41.54 54.79
CA ALA A 507 -13.55 40.79 54.65
C ALA A 507 -14.68 41.67 54.08
N ALA A 508 -15.50 41.08 53.21
CA ALA A 508 -16.75 41.61 52.68
C ALA A 508 -17.67 42.28 53.72
N THR A 509 -17.67 41.80 54.98
CA THR A 509 -18.49 42.30 56.08
C THR A 509 -17.85 43.44 56.89
N ASN A 510 -16.61 43.81 56.60
CA ASN A 510 -15.94 44.92 57.29
C ASN A 510 -16.48 46.26 56.76
N ASP A 511 -16.49 47.28 57.61
CA ASP A 511 -16.79 48.69 57.26
C ASP A 511 -15.48 49.48 57.44
N PHE A 512 -14.72 49.63 56.36
CA PHE A 512 -13.33 50.09 56.44
C PHE A 512 -13.21 51.57 56.83
N ASP A 513 -14.11 52.42 56.34
CA ASP A 513 -14.10 53.86 56.62
C ASP A 513 -15.10 54.31 57.70
N SER A 514 -15.86 53.36 58.27
CA SER A 514 -16.80 53.54 59.37
C SER A 514 -17.99 54.45 59.01
N ASP A 515 -18.46 54.38 57.76
CA ASP A 515 -19.63 55.13 57.28
C ASP A 515 -20.98 54.40 57.51
N GLY A 516 -20.93 53.13 57.93
CA GLY A 516 -22.08 52.26 58.20
C GLY A 516 -22.46 51.34 57.04
N GLN A 517 -21.71 51.30 55.95
CA GLN A 517 -21.82 50.31 54.87
C GLN A 517 -20.64 49.33 54.95
N ASP A 518 -20.92 48.05 54.72
CA ASP A 518 -19.84 47.07 54.59
C ASP A 518 -19.22 47.11 53.19
N ASN A 519 -17.98 46.63 53.07
CA ASN A 519 -17.20 46.61 51.84
C ASN A 519 -17.96 45.96 50.68
N LEU A 520 -18.74 44.90 50.96
CA LEU A 520 -19.56 44.23 49.94
C LEU A 520 -20.68 45.13 49.43
N SER A 521 -21.40 45.81 50.33
CA SER A 521 -22.44 46.78 49.94
C SER A 521 -21.84 47.92 49.13
N GLU A 522 -20.66 48.38 49.51
CA GLU A 522 -19.94 49.44 48.79
C GLU A 522 -19.49 49.02 47.40
N TYR A 523 -18.91 47.82 47.29
CA TYR A 523 -18.53 47.21 46.02
C TYR A 523 -19.73 47.08 45.07
N ILE A 524 -20.87 46.57 45.57
CA ILE A 524 -22.12 46.44 44.82
C ILE A 524 -22.64 47.83 44.41
N ALA A 525 -22.62 48.80 45.32
CA ALA A 525 -23.11 50.16 45.06
C ALA A 525 -22.19 50.97 44.13
N GLY A 526 -20.92 50.60 44.03
CA GLY A 526 -19.88 51.35 43.33
C GLY A 526 -19.42 52.58 44.10
N THR A 527 -19.43 52.52 45.44
CA THR A 527 -18.86 53.56 46.31
C THR A 527 -17.37 53.33 46.58
N ILE A 528 -16.72 54.31 47.22
CA ILE A 528 -15.29 54.30 47.54
C ILE A 528 -15.14 53.94 49.03
N PRO A 529 -14.67 52.71 49.36
CA PRO A 529 -14.67 52.19 50.74
C PRO A 529 -13.57 52.76 51.65
N THR A 530 -12.87 53.78 51.18
CA THR A 530 -11.82 54.48 51.92
C THR A 530 -12.19 55.94 52.15
N ASN A 531 -13.40 56.34 51.74
CA ASN A 531 -13.87 57.71 51.79
C ASN A 531 -15.26 57.75 52.43
N PRO A 532 -15.39 58.12 53.71
CA PRO A 532 -16.65 58.04 54.44
C PRO A 532 -17.71 59.06 53.97
N ALA A 533 -17.36 59.93 53.01
CA ALA A 533 -18.31 60.79 52.30
C ALA A 533 -18.94 60.11 51.07
N SER A 534 -18.39 58.99 50.61
CA SER A 534 -18.84 58.23 49.46
C SER A 534 -19.79 57.11 49.89
N LEU A 535 -21.00 57.43 50.32
CA LEU A 535 -21.98 56.44 50.74
C LEU A 535 -23.20 56.32 49.83
N PHE A 536 -23.75 55.12 49.64
CA PHE A 536 -24.97 54.93 48.85
C PHE A 536 -26.21 55.32 49.66
N LYS A 537 -26.63 56.57 49.48
CA LYS A 537 -27.75 57.14 50.24
C LYS A 537 -28.78 57.79 49.33
N LEU A 538 -30.03 57.38 49.50
CA LEU A 538 -31.18 58.04 48.89
C LEU A 538 -31.48 59.37 49.62
N SER A 539 -31.49 60.46 48.87
CA SER A 539 -31.82 61.81 49.34
C SER A 539 -33.11 62.31 48.69
N ALA A 540 -33.82 63.21 49.37
CA ALA A 540 -35.06 63.79 48.87
C ALA A 540 -35.04 65.32 49.01
N SER A 541 -35.29 66.03 47.91
CA SER A 541 -35.29 67.49 47.85
C SER A 541 -36.68 68.01 47.42
N PRO A 542 -37.28 68.99 48.13
CA PRO A 542 -38.60 69.52 47.78
C PRO A 542 -38.53 70.44 46.55
N VAL A 543 -39.50 70.32 45.63
CA VAL A 543 -39.62 71.16 44.42
C VAL A 543 -41.08 71.49 44.15
N SER A 544 -41.51 72.74 44.35
CA SER A 544 -42.84 73.30 44.00
C SER A 544 -44.01 72.30 43.96
N GLY A 545 -44.30 71.67 45.10
CA GLY A 545 -45.41 70.71 45.26
C GLY A 545 -45.03 69.23 45.09
N ASN A 546 -43.85 68.92 44.58
CA ASN A 546 -43.28 67.58 44.39
C ASN A 546 -42.03 67.37 45.26
N PHE A 547 -41.51 66.14 45.27
CA PHE A 547 -40.17 65.81 45.76
C PHE A 547 -39.35 65.17 44.65
N ILE A 548 -38.05 65.47 44.59
CA ILE A 548 -37.10 64.75 43.75
C ILE A 548 -36.29 63.83 44.65
N LEU A 549 -36.33 62.54 44.36
CA LEU A 549 -35.42 61.55 44.92
C LEU A 549 -34.14 61.56 44.12
N GLU A 550 -32.99 61.55 44.81
CA GLU A 550 -31.66 61.54 44.21
C GLU A 550 -30.79 60.48 44.91
N TRP A 551 -29.95 59.78 44.15
CA TRP A 551 -29.02 58.78 44.68
C TRP A 551 -27.69 58.79 43.91
N PRO A 552 -26.56 58.38 44.53
CA PRO A 552 -25.31 58.18 43.80
C PRO A 552 -25.46 57.08 42.75
N THR A 553 -24.81 57.25 41.59
CA THR A 553 -24.84 56.25 40.53
C THR A 553 -23.44 55.92 40.01
N ALA A 554 -23.19 54.65 39.71
CA ALA A 554 -21.96 54.12 39.15
C ALA A 554 -22.23 53.42 37.80
N SER A 555 -21.23 53.39 36.91
CA SER A 555 -21.31 52.68 35.62
C SER A 555 -21.59 51.19 35.82
N ASN A 556 -22.28 50.52 34.89
CA ASN A 556 -22.66 49.10 34.99
C ASN A 556 -23.56 48.73 36.18
N ARG A 557 -24.19 49.68 36.87
CA ARG A 557 -25.13 49.38 37.97
C ARG A 557 -26.56 49.65 37.55
N VAL A 558 -27.48 48.86 38.10
CA VAL A 558 -28.92 48.97 37.89
C VAL A 558 -29.62 49.25 39.22
N TYR A 559 -30.47 50.27 39.23
CA TYR A 559 -31.17 50.75 40.42
C TYR A 559 -32.66 50.45 40.37
N ASN A 560 -33.23 50.17 41.53
CA ASN A 560 -34.67 50.01 41.73
C ASN A 560 -35.10 50.89 42.91
N ILE A 561 -36.10 51.74 42.68
CA ILE A 561 -36.74 52.55 43.70
C ILE A 561 -38.05 51.86 44.08
N HIS A 562 -38.26 51.73 45.38
CA HIS A 562 -39.46 51.15 45.94
C HIS A 562 -40.12 52.13 46.91
N TRP A 563 -41.44 51.98 47.07
CA TRP A 563 -42.26 52.84 47.91
C TRP A 563 -43.17 52.02 48.84
N THR A 564 -43.38 52.52 50.05
CA THR A 564 -44.36 52.00 51.01
C THR A 564 -45.06 53.16 51.73
N PRO A 565 -46.37 53.07 52.04
CA PRO A 565 -47.04 54.11 52.83
C PRO A 565 -46.63 54.09 54.32
N ASN A 566 -45.99 53.04 54.82
CA ASN A 566 -45.61 52.91 56.24
C ASN A 566 -44.42 51.95 56.42
N LEU A 567 -43.42 52.32 57.22
CA LEU A 567 -42.30 51.46 57.59
C LEU A 567 -42.70 50.18 58.34
N LYS A 568 -43.90 50.11 58.93
CA LYS A 568 -44.43 48.89 59.56
C LYS A 568 -44.93 47.85 58.55
N HIS A 569 -45.12 48.22 57.28
CA HIS A 569 -45.42 47.25 56.22
C HIS A 569 -44.11 46.63 55.76
N THR A 570 -44.01 45.30 55.84
CA THR A 570 -42.82 44.55 55.43
C THR A 570 -42.64 44.47 53.91
N GLN A 571 -43.57 45.02 53.12
CA GLN A 571 -43.51 44.97 51.66
C GLN A 571 -43.48 46.37 51.07
N PHE A 572 -42.33 46.70 50.47
CA PHE A 572 -42.18 47.85 49.58
C PHE A 572 -42.67 47.46 48.18
N THR A 573 -43.52 48.28 47.58
CA THR A 573 -43.96 48.11 46.19
C THR A 573 -42.97 48.78 45.23
N PRO A 574 -42.70 48.20 44.04
CA PRO A 574 -41.87 48.86 43.04
C PRO A 574 -42.44 50.22 42.67
N PHE A 575 -41.65 51.27 42.80
CA PHE A 575 -41.98 52.62 42.32
C PHE A 575 -41.40 52.81 40.92
N GLU A 576 -40.13 52.45 40.73
CA GLU A 576 -39.46 52.47 39.45
C GLU A 576 -38.31 51.45 39.45
N THR A 577 -38.17 50.65 38.38
CA THR A 577 -37.21 49.54 38.34
C THR A 577 -36.36 49.58 37.09
N ASN A 578 -35.26 48.83 37.09
CA ASN A 578 -34.32 48.72 35.97
C ASN A 578 -33.75 50.08 35.52
N ILE A 579 -33.49 50.97 36.47
CA ILE A 579 -32.93 52.29 36.18
C ILE A 579 -31.44 52.12 35.95
N ALA A 580 -31.00 52.27 34.70
CA ALA A 580 -29.58 52.21 34.35
C ALA A 580 -28.86 53.55 34.61
N TYR A 581 -27.57 53.48 34.93
CA TYR A 581 -26.66 54.62 34.86
C TYR A 581 -26.76 55.36 33.49
N PRO A 582 -26.67 56.70 33.43
CA PRO A 582 -26.33 57.65 34.50
C PRO A 582 -27.54 58.24 35.23
N ARG A 583 -28.74 57.66 35.07
CA ARG A 583 -29.93 58.26 35.67
C ARG A 583 -29.92 58.10 37.19
N ASN A 584 -29.97 59.22 37.88
CA ASN A 584 -29.77 59.32 39.33
C ASN A 584 -30.92 59.99 40.08
N SER A 585 -32.07 60.20 39.43
CA SER A 585 -33.22 60.86 40.05
C SER A 585 -34.59 60.37 39.57
N ALA A 586 -35.58 60.53 40.43
CA ALA A 586 -36.99 60.27 40.15
C ALA A 586 -37.90 61.33 40.82
N THR A 587 -38.95 61.75 40.11
CA THR A 587 -39.91 62.75 40.62
C THR A 587 -41.10 62.07 41.29
N VAL A 588 -41.43 62.50 42.50
CA VAL A 588 -42.51 61.98 43.33
C VAL A 588 -43.65 63.01 43.42
N THR A 589 -44.88 62.57 43.18
CA THR A 589 -46.09 63.42 43.21
C THR A 589 -46.66 63.60 44.63
N PRO A 590 -47.48 64.63 44.91
CA PRO A 590 -47.95 64.94 46.26
C PRO A 590 -48.78 63.81 46.90
N THR A 591 -49.50 63.03 46.10
CA THR A 591 -50.27 61.85 46.55
C THR A 591 -49.39 60.72 47.07
N GLN A 592 -48.12 60.67 46.64
CA GLN A 592 -47.13 59.65 47.03
C GLN A 592 -46.17 60.14 48.14
N ALA A 593 -46.21 61.44 48.48
CA ALA A 593 -45.33 62.09 49.44
C ALA A 593 -45.60 61.73 50.93
N GLN A 594 -46.66 60.98 51.23
CA GLN A 594 -46.98 60.50 52.59
C GLN A 594 -46.37 59.13 52.93
N GLY A 595 -45.38 58.66 52.16
CA GLY A 595 -44.75 57.35 52.34
C GLY A 595 -43.23 57.39 52.48
N PHE A 596 -42.62 56.21 52.48
CA PHE A 596 -41.20 55.96 52.62
C PHE A 596 -40.65 55.32 51.34
N PHE A 597 -39.40 55.64 51.01
CA PHE A 597 -38.73 55.13 49.83
C PHE A 597 -37.48 54.33 50.21
N LYS A 598 -37.18 53.32 49.40
CA LYS A 598 -35.95 52.52 49.47
C LYS A 598 -35.35 52.45 48.07
N ALA A 599 -34.03 52.53 47.96
CA ALA A 599 -33.30 52.25 46.75
C ALA A 599 -32.52 50.94 46.90
N ASP A 600 -32.58 50.09 45.88
CA ASP A 600 -31.79 48.87 45.75
C ASP A 600 -30.86 49.01 44.54
N VAL A 601 -29.61 48.57 44.68
CA VAL A 601 -28.59 48.58 43.62
C VAL A 601 -28.12 47.16 43.35
N LYS A 602 -27.85 46.85 42.08
CA LYS A 602 -27.30 45.58 41.62
C LYS A 602 -26.14 45.83 40.65
N LYS A 603 -25.13 44.97 40.73
CA LYS A 603 -24.02 44.86 39.77
C LYS A 603 -24.51 44.27 38.45
#